data_AF-A0A7V5Y0P1-F1
#
_entry.id   AF-A0A7V5Y0P1-F1
#
_cell.length_a   1.000
_cell.length_b   1.000
_cell.length_c   1.000
_cell.angle_alpha   90.00
_cell.angle_beta   90.00
_cell.angle_gamma   90.00
#
_symmetry.space_group_name_H-M   'P 1'
#
loop_
_entity.id
_entity.type
_entity.pdbx_description
1 polymer ?
#
loop_
_entity_poly.entity_id
_entity_poly.type
_entity_poly.pdbx_seq_one_letter_code
_entity_poly.pdbx_strand_id
1 'polypeptide(L)'
;MLNNILAIFSGYLLGSILPAYIFGKILKGIDIRKVGTFNAGTTNVKRELGLLPAIPTAIYDTLKGIISILIAQKFFKTSIAISYLAGFAAALGHIFPFYLNFKGGQGAATLTGILLFNLYKIFILNKTYFPFTDLIVLLITIFTVFYITKTQEILSITVLPLFAYLLLLRVKFDWLLISTLIIIVYLLIIGILNIIQFNLLKIDKSQLPNFPFWRTFIRPAGFSFVLLSFFVNKFILLTLIGIVLLIFFIFDLVRIFHEQIDKFFIKDMREIFIIFKEKETRRISSMTIFLLSCFLSFLIFEKNIACYSLTFLIFGDFFAKIFGLAYGRHRLFNKTWEGTLAHFLGSLIFGYLLAHYSPLPFILIFIGAIVGAIAEVLPFNIDDNLSVPIFSGAIITFFLKINRKSLLL
;
A
#
# COMPACT_ATOMS: atom_id res chain seq x y z
N MET A 1 30.04 23.17 -18.81
CA MET A 1 30.14 22.98 -17.35
C MET A 1 29.47 24.12 -16.58
N LEU A 2 29.84 25.39 -16.83
CA LEU A 2 29.23 26.57 -16.17
C LEU A 2 27.70 26.62 -16.27
N ASN A 3 27.12 26.45 -17.48
CA ASN A 3 25.67 26.44 -17.67
C ASN A 3 24.94 25.37 -16.83
N ASN A 4 25.58 24.21 -16.60
CA ASN A 4 24.99 23.15 -15.78
C ASN A 4 24.90 23.59 -14.32
N ILE A 5 25.97 24.20 -13.81
CA ILE A 5 26.05 24.71 -12.43
C ILE A 5 25.02 25.84 -12.25
N LEU A 6 24.97 26.79 -13.19
CA LEU A 6 24.02 27.90 -13.15
C LEU A 6 22.57 27.41 -13.22
N ALA A 7 22.28 26.38 -14.03
CA ALA A 7 20.94 25.79 -14.10
C ALA A 7 20.52 25.19 -12.75
N ILE A 8 21.37 24.35 -12.13
CA ILE A 8 21.08 23.73 -10.83
C ILE A 8 20.93 24.81 -9.74
N PHE A 9 21.83 25.79 -9.72
CA PHE A 9 21.80 26.88 -8.76
C PHE A 9 20.53 27.73 -8.92
N SER A 10 20.13 28.05 -10.16
CA SER A 10 18.88 28.78 -10.43
C SER A 10 17.64 28.03 -9.90
N GLY A 11 17.63 26.70 -10.03
CA GLY A 11 16.59 25.86 -9.47
C GLY A 11 16.52 25.97 -7.95
N TYR A 12 17.67 25.88 -7.26
CA TYR A 12 17.74 26.07 -5.81
C TYR A 12 17.25 27.45 -5.35
N LEU A 13 17.65 28.53 -6.05
CA LEU A 13 17.20 29.89 -5.73
C LEU A 13 15.69 30.05 -5.90
N LEU A 14 15.13 29.56 -7.00
CA LEU A 14 13.68 29.56 -7.23
C LEU A 14 12.96 28.74 -6.16
N GLY A 15 13.48 27.56 -5.84
CA GLY A 15 12.95 26.70 -4.78
C GLY A 15 12.90 27.39 -3.42
N SER A 16 13.94 28.18 -3.11
CA SER A 16 14.13 28.88 -1.85
C SER A 16 13.12 30.00 -1.63
N ILE A 17 12.35 30.41 -2.64
CA ILE A 17 11.25 31.34 -2.44
C ILE A 17 10.09 30.57 -1.80
N LEU A 18 9.74 30.94 -0.56
CA LEU A 18 8.64 30.34 0.20
C LEU A 18 7.47 31.32 0.35
N PRO A 19 6.44 31.26 -0.52
CA PRO A 19 5.26 32.12 -0.39
C PRO A 19 4.58 31.99 0.97
N ALA A 20 4.58 30.80 1.56
CA ALA A 20 4.04 30.57 2.90
C ALA A 20 4.68 31.47 3.97
N TYR A 21 6.00 31.62 3.93
CA TYR A 21 6.72 32.50 4.86
C TYR A 21 6.45 33.98 4.55
N ILE A 22 6.47 34.35 3.26
CA ILE A 22 6.23 35.72 2.80
C ILE A 22 4.83 36.20 3.22
N PHE A 23 3.78 35.41 2.93
CA PHE A 23 2.42 35.73 3.32
C PHE A 23 2.24 35.75 4.84
N GLY A 24 2.86 34.83 5.58
CA GLY A 24 2.81 34.84 7.05
C GLY A 24 3.34 36.16 7.63
N LYS A 25 4.47 36.62 7.09
CA LYS A 25 5.12 37.84 7.56
C LYS A 25 4.37 39.11 7.12
N ILE A 26 3.89 39.18 5.89
CA ILE A 26 3.21 40.39 5.37
C ILE A 26 1.78 40.52 5.89
N LEU A 27 1.01 39.42 5.94
CA LEU A 27 -0.42 39.48 6.29
C LEU A 27 -0.69 39.46 7.79
N LYS A 28 0.17 38.80 8.58
CA LYS A 28 -0.03 38.63 10.03
C LYS A 28 1.19 38.94 10.88
N GLY A 29 2.34 39.31 10.30
CA GLY A 29 3.56 39.55 11.06
C GLY A 29 4.15 38.30 11.73
N ILE A 30 3.71 37.10 11.35
CA ILE A 30 4.10 35.84 11.99
C ILE A 30 5.09 35.05 11.15
N ASP A 31 5.97 34.31 11.82
CA ASP A 31 6.72 33.24 11.17
C ASP A 31 5.84 31.98 11.10
N ILE A 32 5.38 31.63 9.89
CA ILE A 32 4.51 30.47 9.66
C ILE A 32 5.13 29.16 10.17
N ARG A 33 6.46 29.08 10.32
CA ARG A 33 7.18 27.89 10.81
C ARG A 33 7.08 27.72 12.33
N LYS A 34 6.64 28.76 13.05
CA LYS A 34 6.48 28.74 14.51
C LYS A 34 5.05 28.50 14.96
N VAL A 35 4.11 28.45 14.02
CA VAL A 35 2.68 28.28 14.30
C VAL A 35 2.14 27.05 13.59
N GLY A 36 1.07 26.51 14.14
CA GLY A 36 0.32 25.47 13.49
C GLY A 36 1.10 24.16 13.29
N THR A 37 1.40 23.78 12.04
CA THR A 37 2.05 22.49 11.70
C THR A 37 3.56 22.64 11.70
N PHE A 38 4.06 23.83 12.05
CA PHE A 38 5.47 24.19 12.06
C PHE A 38 6.16 24.06 10.70
N ASN A 39 5.38 23.89 9.62
CA ASN A 39 5.86 23.74 8.26
C ASN A 39 5.50 24.97 7.43
N ALA A 40 6.43 25.41 6.58
CA ALA A 40 6.21 26.49 5.63
C ALA A 40 5.59 25.97 4.32
N GLY A 41 4.43 25.31 4.42
CA GLY A 41 3.69 24.76 3.28
C GLY A 41 2.23 25.20 3.23
N THR A 42 1.58 24.92 2.10
CA THR A 42 0.19 25.33 1.80
C THR A 42 -0.82 24.96 2.88
N THR A 43 -0.72 23.76 3.47
CA THR A 43 -1.67 23.32 4.51
C THR A 43 -1.63 24.23 5.73
N ASN A 44 -0.44 24.67 6.14
CA ASN A 44 -0.29 25.57 7.27
C ASN A 44 -0.77 26.99 6.91
N VAL A 45 -0.48 27.46 5.69
CA VAL A 45 -1.02 28.73 5.18
C VAL A 45 -2.55 28.72 5.20
N LYS A 46 -3.18 27.64 4.71
CA LYS A 46 -4.64 27.52 4.72
C LYS A 46 -5.20 27.60 6.13
N ARG A 47 -4.57 26.95 7.10
CA ARG A 47 -5.06 26.94 8.50
C ARG A 47 -4.83 28.28 9.19
N GLU A 48 -3.66 28.88 9.04
CA GLU A 48 -3.27 30.07 9.81
C GLU A 48 -3.64 31.39 9.11
N LEU A 49 -3.66 31.43 7.77
CA LEU A 49 -3.86 32.65 6.96
C LEU A 49 -5.12 32.59 6.08
N GLY A 50 -5.79 31.45 5.98
CA GLY A 50 -6.99 31.26 5.18
C GLY A 50 -6.75 30.80 3.73
N LEU A 51 -7.83 30.60 2.98
CA LEU A 51 -7.77 29.98 1.65
C LEU A 51 -7.12 30.88 0.59
N LEU A 52 -7.35 32.19 0.65
CA LEU A 52 -6.85 33.16 -0.34
C LEU A 52 -5.32 33.13 -0.50
N PRO A 53 -4.50 33.22 0.55
CA PRO A 53 -3.05 33.07 0.42
C PRO A 53 -2.59 31.63 0.19
N ALA A 54 -3.41 30.63 0.52
CA ALA A 54 -3.08 29.23 0.33
C ALA A 54 -3.07 28.82 -1.15
N ILE A 55 -4.02 29.31 -1.95
CA ILE A 55 -4.11 29.01 -3.39
C ILE A 55 -2.83 29.37 -4.16
N PRO A 56 -2.34 30.63 -4.15
CA PRO A 56 -1.12 31.01 -4.86
C PRO A 56 0.11 30.32 -4.28
N THR A 57 0.14 30.06 -2.97
CA THR A 57 1.21 29.25 -2.35
C THR A 57 1.24 27.85 -2.96
N ALA A 58 0.09 27.17 -3.07
CA ALA A 58 0.00 25.84 -3.65
C ALA A 58 0.42 25.82 -5.13
N ILE A 59 -0.08 26.78 -5.92
CA ILE A 59 0.24 26.91 -7.33
C ILE A 59 1.76 27.08 -7.51
N TYR A 60 2.36 28.03 -6.79
CA TYR A 60 3.78 28.29 -6.88
C TYR A 60 4.62 27.09 -6.42
N ASP A 61 4.34 26.54 -5.24
CA ASP A 61 5.11 25.43 -4.67
C ASP A 61 5.03 24.18 -5.52
N THR A 62 3.90 23.95 -6.20
CA THR A 62 3.73 22.84 -7.16
C THR A 62 4.48 23.10 -8.46
N LEU A 63 4.41 24.32 -9.01
CA LEU A 63 4.96 24.61 -10.34
C LEU A 63 6.46 24.89 -10.34
N LYS A 64 7.05 25.40 -9.25
CA LYS A 64 8.46 25.87 -9.25
C LYS A 64 9.48 24.79 -9.62
N GLY A 65 9.21 23.53 -9.30
CA GLY A 65 10.04 22.40 -9.73
C GLY A 65 10.01 22.21 -11.25
N ILE A 66 8.81 22.26 -11.84
CA ILE A 66 8.61 22.19 -13.30
C ILE A 66 9.26 23.40 -13.98
N ILE A 67 9.04 24.59 -13.45
CA ILE A 67 9.63 25.84 -13.97
C ILE A 67 11.16 25.73 -13.97
N SER A 68 11.77 25.20 -12.90
CA SER A 68 13.21 25.01 -12.81
C SER A 68 13.74 24.03 -13.86
N ILE A 69 13.02 22.92 -14.10
CA ILE A 69 13.35 21.99 -15.19
C ILE A 69 13.28 22.70 -16.56
N LEU A 70 12.22 23.46 -16.80
CA LEU A 70 12.01 24.15 -18.09
C LEU A 70 13.03 25.27 -18.32
N ILE A 71 13.44 26.00 -17.29
CA ILE A 71 14.51 27.00 -17.37
C ILE A 71 15.83 26.30 -17.72
N ALA A 72 16.16 25.21 -17.04
CA ALA A 72 17.38 24.45 -17.33
C ALA A 72 17.41 23.89 -18.76
N GLN A 73 16.26 23.47 -19.30
CA GLN A 73 16.13 22.96 -20.67
C GLN A 73 16.17 24.06 -21.72
N LYS A 74 15.34 25.09 -21.57
CA LYS A 74 15.11 26.09 -22.62
C LYS A 74 16.12 27.22 -22.59
N PHE A 75 16.49 27.69 -21.41
CA PHE A 75 17.40 28.83 -21.26
C PHE A 75 18.86 28.38 -21.22
N PHE A 76 19.21 27.47 -20.30
CA PHE A 76 20.58 27.00 -20.14
C PHE A 76 20.97 25.88 -21.13
N LYS A 77 20.01 25.34 -21.89
CA LYS A 77 20.20 24.28 -22.91
C LYS A 77 20.95 23.06 -22.37
N THR A 78 20.63 22.67 -21.13
CA THR A 78 21.31 21.58 -20.45
C THR A 78 20.74 20.21 -20.86
N SER A 79 21.49 19.14 -20.56
CA SER A 79 21.00 17.78 -20.74
C SER A 79 19.78 17.50 -19.86
N ILE A 80 18.99 16.50 -20.24
CA ILE A 80 17.78 16.09 -19.49
C ILE A 80 18.12 15.82 -18.02
N ALA A 81 19.21 15.10 -17.76
CA ALA A 81 19.67 14.79 -16.40
C ALA A 81 19.92 16.06 -15.57
N ILE A 82 20.67 17.03 -16.12
CA ILE A 82 20.95 18.30 -15.44
C ILE A 82 19.67 19.11 -15.22
N SER A 83 18.73 19.06 -16.17
CA SER A 83 17.45 19.75 -16.02
C SER A 83 16.62 19.18 -14.88
N TYR A 84 16.59 17.86 -14.72
CA TYR A 84 15.95 17.22 -13.56
C TYR A 84 16.68 17.55 -12.25
N LEU A 85 18.01 17.61 -12.24
CA LEU A 85 18.77 18.07 -11.08
C LEU A 85 18.41 19.51 -10.69
N ALA A 86 18.13 20.40 -11.64
CA ALA A 86 17.61 21.74 -11.34
C ALA A 86 16.20 21.70 -10.70
N GLY A 87 15.32 20.80 -11.16
CA GLY A 87 14.02 20.54 -10.53
C GLY A 87 14.14 20.03 -9.09
N PHE A 88 15.03 19.05 -8.85
CA PHE A 88 15.33 18.55 -7.50
C PHE A 88 16.00 19.62 -6.63
N ALA A 89 16.87 20.46 -7.21
CA ALA A 89 17.44 21.61 -6.52
C ALA A 89 16.36 22.59 -6.06
N ALA A 90 15.28 22.77 -6.82
CA ALA A 90 14.14 23.57 -6.37
C ALA A 90 13.40 22.95 -5.17
N ALA A 91 13.29 21.62 -5.11
CA ALA A 91 12.79 20.95 -3.91
C ALA A 91 13.74 21.15 -2.72
N LEU A 92 15.06 21.03 -2.93
CA LEU A 92 16.07 21.30 -1.90
C LEU A 92 16.04 22.75 -1.42
N GLY A 93 15.86 23.73 -2.31
CA GLY A 93 15.70 25.13 -1.94
C GLY A 93 14.47 25.37 -1.07
N HIS A 94 13.37 24.69 -1.36
CA HIS A 94 12.17 24.79 -0.51
C HIS A 94 12.36 24.16 0.87
N ILE A 95 13.13 23.08 0.98
CA ILE A 95 13.41 22.40 2.25
C ILE A 95 14.46 23.16 3.07
N PHE A 96 15.51 23.63 2.40
CA PHE A 96 16.67 24.31 2.99
C PHE A 96 16.87 25.71 2.40
N PRO A 97 15.92 26.65 2.57
CA PRO A 97 16.05 28.01 2.07
C PRO A 97 17.16 28.79 2.80
N PHE A 98 18.13 29.31 2.06
CA PHE A 98 19.34 29.93 2.63
C PHE A 98 19.04 31.11 3.59
N TYR A 99 18.10 31.98 3.25
CA TYR A 99 17.76 33.17 4.04
C TYR A 99 16.88 32.89 5.28
N LEU A 100 16.54 31.61 5.49
CA LEU A 100 15.68 31.14 6.58
C LEU A 100 16.42 30.15 7.50
N ASN A 101 17.75 30.26 7.56
CA ASN A 101 18.63 29.36 8.30
C ASN A 101 18.44 27.89 7.89
N PHE A 102 18.20 27.66 6.59
CA PHE A 102 18.01 26.34 6.00
C PHE A 102 16.85 25.54 6.65
N LYS A 103 15.80 26.23 7.12
CA LYS A 103 14.59 25.60 7.70
C LYS A 103 13.35 26.04 6.93
N GLY A 104 12.91 25.21 5.99
CA GLY A 104 11.78 25.47 5.10
C GLY A 104 10.60 24.52 5.30
N GLY A 105 10.04 24.02 4.19
CA GLY A 105 8.96 23.04 4.18
C GLY A 105 9.43 21.61 3.83
N GLN A 106 8.49 20.70 3.57
CA GLN A 106 8.81 19.28 3.28
C GLN A 106 9.13 18.99 1.81
N GLY A 107 8.91 19.94 0.89
CA GLY A 107 9.16 19.77 -0.55
C GLY A 107 8.15 18.91 -1.29
N ALA A 108 7.15 18.36 -0.59
CA ALA A 108 6.15 17.45 -1.17
C ALA A 108 5.40 18.06 -2.36
N ALA A 109 4.92 19.31 -2.25
CA ALA A 109 4.20 19.97 -3.36
C ALA A 109 5.08 20.12 -4.61
N THR A 110 6.35 20.52 -4.43
CA THR A 110 7.31 20.69 -5.54
C THR A 110 7.60 19.39 -6.24
N LEU A 111 7.82 18.32 -5.48
CA LEU A 111 8.06 17.00 -6.04
C LEU A 111 6.80 16.40 -6.66
N THR A 112 5.62 16.62 -6.08
CA THR A 112 4.33 16.24 -6.69
C THR A 112 4.12 16.95 -8.03
N GLY A 113 4.49 18.23 -8.16
CA GLY A 113 4.45 18.92 -9.45
C GLY A 113 5.37 18.27 -10.50
N ILE A 114 6.60 17.93 -10.11
CA ILE A 114 7.52 17.21 -11.00
C ILE A 114 6.97 15.81 -11.33
N LEU A 115 6.37 15.10 -10.38
CA LEU A 115 5.72 13.82 -10.59
C LEU A 115 4.62 13.93 -11.65
N LEU A 116 3.70 14.89 -11.53
CA LEU A 116 2.63 15.11 -12.49
C LEU A 116 3.18 15.45 -13.89
N PHE A 117 4.24 16.26 -13.95
CA PHE A 117 4.92 16.57 -15.22
C PHE A 117 5.56 15.34 -15.85
N ASN A 118 6.16 14.46 -15.05
CA ASN A 118 6.72 13.20 -15.52
C ASN A 118 5.65 12.27 -16.04
N LEU A 119 4.54 12.12 -15.31
CA LEU A 119 3.41 11.32 -15.74
C LEU A 119 2.85 11.83 -17.07
N TYR A 120 2.63 13.14 -17.20
CA TYR A 120 2.23 13.74 -18.47
C TYR A 120 3.18 13.36 -19.62
N LYS A 121 4.49 13.43 -19.40
CA LYS A 121 5.49 13.02 -20.39
C LYS A 121 5.44 11.52 -20.70
N ILE A 122 5.30 10.66 -19.70
CA ILE A 122 5.17 9.20 -19.88
C ILE A 122 3.93 8.88 -20.72
N PHE A 123 2.77 9.45 -20.38
CA PHE A 123 1.52 9.17 -21.08
C PHE A 123 1.52 9.69 -22.52
N ILE A 124 1.99 10.92 -22.74
CA ILE A 124 1.92 11.57 -24.06
C ILE A 124 3.10 11.20 -24.97
N LEU A 125 4.33 11.25 -24.46
CA LEU A 125 5.54 11.12 -25.29
C LEU A 125 5.94 9.66 -25.49
N ASN A 126 5.86 8.83 -24.44
CA ASN A 126 6.27 7.43 -24.52
C ASN A 126 5.15 6.53 -25.11
N LYS A 127 4.01 7.10 -25.51
CA LYS A 127 2.81 6.40 -26.03
C LYS A 127 2.49 5.15 -25.21
N THR A 128 2.70 5.22 -23.90
CA THR A 128 2.58 4.06 -23.03
C THR A 128 1.10 3.77 -22.80
N TYR A 129 0.68 2.57 -23.16
CA TYR A 129 -0.69 2.11 -22.93
C TYR A 129 -0.81 1.62 -21.48
N PHE A 130 -1.60 2.35 -20.68
CA PHE A 130 -2.12 1.83 -19.43
C PHE A 130 -3.44 1.11 -19.71
N PRO A 131 -3.55 -0.19 -19.43
CA PRO A 131 -4.82 -0.87 -19.46
C PRO A 131 -5.86 -0.13 -18.61
N PHE A 132 -7.10 -0.06 -19.11
CA PHE A 132 -8.21 0.54 -18.36
C PHE A 132 -8.38 -0.11 -16.97
N THR A 133 -7.98 -1.38 -16.83
CA THR A 133 -7.99 -2.11 -15.56
C THR A 133 -6.99 -1.56 -14.53
N ASP A 134 -5.82 -1.05 -14.95
CA ASP A 134 -4.86 -0.39 -14.04
C ASP A 134 -5.54 0.84 -13.38
N LEU A 135 -6.24 1.65 -14.20
CA LEU A 135 -6.96 2.84 -13.72
C LEU A 135 -8.11 2.47 -12.78
N ILE A 136 -8.91 1.45 -13.11
CA ILE A 136 -9.99 0.99 -12.24
C ILE A 136 -9.45 0.58 -10.87
N VAL A 137 -8.38 -0.22 -10.82
CA VAL A 137 -7.79 -0.69 -9.57
C VAL A 137 -7.24 0.48 -8.74
N LEU A 138 -6.57 1.45 -9.38
CA LEU A 138 -6.10 2.66 -8.70
C LEU A 138 -7.26 3.49 -8.15
N LEU A 139 -8.33 3.69 -8.91
CA LEU A 139 -9.50 4.46 -8.47
C LEU A 139 -10.20 3.76 -7.30
N ILE A 140 -10.44 2.45 -7.37
CA ILE A 140 -11.00 1.68 -6.26
C ILE A 140 -10.11 1.83 -5.02
N THR A 141 -8.79 1.69 -5.18
CA THR A 141 -7.84 1.87 -4.08
C THR A 141 -7.94 3.26 -3.47
N ILE A 142 -7.96 4.31 -4.30
CA ILE A 142 -8.05 5.70 -3.83
C ILE A 142 -9.35 5.93 -3.06
N PHE A 143 -10.49 5.57 -3.65
CA PHE A 143 -11.79 5.82 -3.04
C PHE A 143 -11.99 4.99 -1.76
N THR A 144 -11.58 3.72 -1.74
CA THR A 144 -11.71 2.87 -0.55
C THR A 144 -10.80 3.34 0.59
N VAL A 145 -9.52 3.59 0.33
CA VAL A 145 -8.58 4.05 1.38
C VAL A 145 -8.98 5.43 1.91
N PHE A 146 -9.36 6.35 1.02
CA PHE A 146 -9.85 7.66 1.42
C PHE A 146 -11.16 7.54 2.22
N TYR A 147 -12.07 6.65 1.82
CA TYR A 147 -13.31 6.41 2.55
C TYR A 147 -13.04 5.94 3.98
N ILE A 148 -12.15 4.97 4.19
CA ILE A 148 -11.82 4.39 5.50
C ILE A 148 -11.08 5.40 6.39
N THR A 149 -10.03 6.02 5.86
CA THR A 149 -9.04 6.76 6.67
C THR A 149 -9.31 8.25 6.76
N LYS A 150 -9.90 8.85 5.73
CA LYS A 150 -10.07 10.31 5.56
C LYS A 150 -8.74 11.09 5.65
N THR A 151 -7.60 10.45 5.38
CA THR A 151 -6.26 11.08 5.44
C THR A 151 -5.50 10.88 4.13
N GLN A 152 -4.71 11.88 3.73
CA GLN A 152 -3.94 11.84 2.48
C GLN A 152 -2.64 11.04 2.64
N GLU A 153 -2.11 10.98 3.85
CA GLU A 153 -0.87 10.30 4.17
C GLU A 153 -1.03 8.78 4.03
N ILE A 154 -2.14 8.23 4.51
CA ILE A 154 -2.43 6.78 4.40
C ILE A 154 -2.75 6.40 2.96
N LEU A 155 -3.47 7.28 2.26
CA LEU A 155 -3.67 7.18 0.83
C LEU A 155 -2.34 7.07 0.08
N SER A 156 -1.38 7.93 0.42
CA SER A 156 -0.06 7.97 -0.22
C SER A 156 0.71 6.67 0.00
N ILE A 157 0.79 6.15 1.23
CA ILE A 157 1.52 4.90 1.51
C ILE A 157 0.87 3.65 0.91
N THR A 158 -0.40 3.72 0.51
CA THR A 158 -1.10 2.59 -0.12
C THR A 158 -1.08 2.68 -1.64
N VAL A 159 -1.37 3.87 -2.19
CA VAL A 159 -1.52 4.09 -3.63
C VAL A 159 -0.17 4.22 -4.32
N LEU A 160 0.80 4.92 -3.73
CA LEU A 160 2.08 5.18 -4.38
C LEU A 160 2.92 3.92 -4.64
N PRO A 161 3.00 2.91 -3.74
CA PRO A 161 3.75 1.68 -4.03
C PRO A 161 3.08 0.86 -5.12
N LEU A 162 1.73 0.77 -5.10
CA LEU A 162 0.96 0.13 -6.17
C LEU A 162 1.21 0.84 -7.51
N PHE A 163 1.15 2.16 -7.52
CA PHE A 163 1.38 2.95 -8.71
C PHE A 163 2.82 2.82 -9.23
N ALA A 164 3.82 2.83 -8.36
CA ALA A 164 5.21 2.60 -8.71
C ALA A 164 5.42 1.21 -9.35
N TYR A 165 4.80 0.17 -8.78
CA TYR A 165 4.85 -1.17 -9.34
C TYR A 165 4.21 -1.23 -10.74
N LEU A 166 3.04 -0.61 -10.93
CA LEU A 166 2.42 -0.54 -12.25
C LEU A 166 3.29 0.23 -13.26
N LEU A 167 3.93 1.32 -12.85
CA LEU A 167 4.88 2.03 -13.71
C LEU A 167 6.05 1.13 -14.12
N LEU A 168 6.61 0.35 -13.21
CA LEU A 168 7.69 -0.60 -13.50
C LEU A 168 7.27 -1.68 -14.52
N LEU A 169 6.00 -2.09 -14.51
CA LEU A 169 5.48 -3.08 -15.45
C LEU A 169 5.16 -2.50 -16.83
N ARG A 170 4.69 -1.25 -16.90
CA ARG A 170 4.14 -0.66 -18.14
C ARG A 170 5.12 0.25 -18.86
N VAL A 171 6.02 0.90 -18.12
CA VAL A 171 6.89 1.95 -18.66
C VAL A 171 8.28 1.37 -18.90
N LYS A 172 8.85 1.68 -20.07
CA LYS A 172 10.24 1.32 -20.38
C LYS A 172 11.19 1.92 -19.32
N PHE A 173 12.17 1.13 -18.90
CA PHE A 173 13.18 1.59 -17.96
C PHE A 173 14.09 2.67 -18.60
N ASP A 174 13.90 3.92 -18.19
CA ASP A 174 14.64 5.09 -18.63
C ASP A 174 14.83 6.12 -17.49
N TRP A 175 15.54 7.22 -17.78
CA TRP A 175 15.78 8.29 -16.80
C TRP A 175 14.51 8.96 -16.28
N LEU A 176 13.44 8.99 -17.09
CA LEU A 176 12.17 9.58 -16.69
C LEU A 176 11.48 8.70 -15.65
N LEU A 177 11.44 7.39 -15.88
CA LEU A 177 10.94 6.41 -14.91
C LEU A 177 11.75 6.44 -13.62
N ILE A 178 13.09 6.43 -13.70
CA ILE A 178 13.97 6.50 -12.53
C ILE A 178 13.66 7.75 -11.69
N SER A 179 13.58 8.94 -12.31
CA SER A 179 13.26 10.18 -11.59
C SER A 179 11.86 10.14 -10.94
N THR A 180 10.89 9.51 -11.60
CA THR A 180 9.53 9.33 -11.10
C THR A 180 9.51 8.42 -9.88
N LEU A 181 10.25 7.31 -9.90
CA LEU A 181 10.37 6.38 -8.78
C LEU A 181 11.08 7.02 -7.58
N ILE A 182 12.14 7.80 -7.79
CA ILE A 182 12.82 8.56 -6.72
C ILE A 182 11.84 9.51 -6.04
N ILE A 183 11.03 10.23 -6.81
CA ILE A 183 10.00 11.13 -6.27
C ILE A 183 8.97 10.35 -5.46
N ILE A 184 8.47 9.22 -6.00
CA ILE A 184 7.51 8.38 -5.29
C ILE A 184 8.10 7.89 -3.95
N VAL A 185 9.35 7.41 -3.93
CA VAL A 185 10.03 6.96 -2.71
C VAL A 185 10.15 8.10 -1.71
N TYR A 186 10.52 9.31 -2.14
CA TYR A 186 10.57 10.47 -1.25
C TYR A 186 9.19 10.79 -0.66
N LEU A 187 8.14 10.84 -1.48
CA LEU A 187 6.77 11.11 -1.03
C LEU A 187 6.27 10.02 -0.06
N LEU A 188 6.66 8.76 -0.28
CA LEU A 188 6.40 7.66 0.65
C LEU A 188 7.07 7.87 2.00
N ILE A 189 8.35 8.26 2.01
CA ILE A 189 9.08 8.56 3.24
C ILE A 189 8.41 9.70 4.00
N ILE A 190 8.07 10.81 3.31
CA ILE A 190 7.36 11.93 3.93
C ILE A 190 5.99 11.49 4.46
N GLY A 191 5.25 10.68 3.72
CA GLY A 191 3.97 10.11 4.17
C GLY A 191 4.11 9.31 5.46
N ILE A 192 5.12 8.44 5.53
CA ILE A 192 5.43 7.64 6.74
C ILE A 192 5.81 8.55 7.91
N LEU A 193 6.71 9.52 7.70
CA LEU A 193 7.13 10.46 8.73
C LEU A 193 5.94 11.28 9.26
N ASN A 194 5.04 11.73 8.39
CA ASN A 194 3.83 12.46 8.79
C ASN A 194 2.85 11.56 9.56
N ILE A 195 2.70 10.29 9.18
CA ILE A 195 1.87 9.33 9.94
C ILE A 195 2.40 9.17 11.37
N ILE A 196 3.72 9.06 11.53
CA ILE A 196 4.37 8.95 12.85
C ILE A 196 4.22 10.26 13.62
N GLN A 197 4.58 11.40 13.02
CA GLN A 197 4.57 12.71 13.65
C GLN A 197 3.18 13.13 14.11
N PHE A 198 2.15 12.89 13.30
CA PHE A 198 0.77 13.27 13.61
C PHE A 198 -0.04 12.14 14.24
N ASN A 199 0.60 11.00 14.54
CA ASN A 199 -0.02 9.81 15.13
C ASN A 199 -1.34 9.41 14.42
N LEU A 200 -1.29 9.29 13.08
CA LEU A 200 -2.49 9.11 12.26
C LEU A 200 -3.09 7.70 12.35
N LEU A 201 -2.29 6.72 12.79
CA LEU A 201 -2.76 5.37 13.10
C LEU A 201 -3.47 5.37 14.45
N LYS A 202 -4.80 5.45 14.42
CA LYS A 202 -5.65 5.48 15.62
C LYS A 202 -5.85 4.09 16.22
N ILE A 203 -4.77 3.45 16.61
CA ILE A 203 -4.85 2.15 17.31
C ILE A 203 -5.18 2.44 18.77
N ASP A 204 -6.30 1.88 19.24
CA ASP A 204 -6.66 1.91 20.66
C ASP A 204 -5.60 1.16 21.48
N LYS A 205 -4.91 1.88 22.37
CA LYS A 205 -3.84 1.34 23.23
C LYS A 205 -4.32 0.22 24.14
N SER A 206 -5.62 0.14 24.45
CA SER A 206 -6.18 -0.96 25.23
C SER A 206 -6.20 -2.29 24.45
N GLN A 207 -6.18 -2.24 23.12
CA GLN A 207 -6.22 -3.41 22.23
C GLN A 207 -4.81 -3.92 21.90
N LEU A 208 -3.78 -3.09 22.06
CA LEU A 208 -2.37 -3.38 21.74
C LEU A 208 -1.76 -4.58 22.49
N PRO A 209 -1.96 -4.77 23.82
CA PRO A 209 -1.37 -5.89 24.57
C PRO A 209 -1.83 -7.27 24.06
N ASN A 210 -3.02 -7.32 23.46
CA ASN A 210 -3.62 -8.52 22.91
C ASN A 210 -3.55 -8.57 21.38
N PHE A 211 -2.99 -7.54 20.73
CA PHE A 211 -2.87 -7.50 19.28
C PHE A 211 -1.62 -8.29 18.86
N PRO A 212 -1.78 -9.38 18.09
CA PRO A 212 -0.65 -10.22 17.74
C PRO A 212 0.12 -9.59 16.57
N PHE A 213 0.91 -8.55 16.87
CA PHE A 213 1.71 -7.77 15.91
C PHE A 213 2.53 -8.71 15.02
N TRP A 214 3.39 -9.55 15.62
CA TRP A 214 4.24 -10.47 14.89
C TRP A 214 3.46 -11.40 13.95
N ARG A 215 2.35 -11.99 14.42
CA ARG A 215 1.54 -12.91 13.59
C ARG A 215 0.86 -12.21 12.42
N THR A 216 0.48 -10.95 12.59
CA THR A 216 -0.13 -10.18 11.51
C THR A 216 0.90 -9.86 10.43
N PHE A 217 2.12 -9.49 10.82
CA PHE A 217 3.20 -9.17 9.89
C PHE A 217 3.88 -10.41 9.27
N ILE A 218 3.86 -11.58 9.93
CA ILE A 218 4.36 -12.83 9.36
C ILE A 218 3.36 -13.50 8.42
N ARG A 219 2.07 -13.16 8.50
CA ARG A 219 1.04 -13.81 7.68
C ARG A 219 1.30 -13.71 6.17
N PRO A 220 1.76 -12.57 5.61
CA PRO A 220 2.22 -12.51 4.22
C PRO A 220 3.29 -13.55 3.85
N ALA A 221 4.07 -14.09 4.79
CA ALA A 221 4.99 -15.19 4.53
C ALA A 221 4.28 -16.48 4.07
N GLY A 222 3.00 -16.66 4.36
CA GLY A 222 2.18 -17.74 3.80
C GLY A 222 2.06 -17.67 2.27
N PHE A 223 2.34 -16.51 1.67
CA PHE A 223 2.42 -16.35 0.22
C PHE A 223 3.60 -17.12 -0.41
N SER A 224 4.57 -17.57 0.41
CA SER A 224 5.65 -18.46 -0.03
C SER A 224 5.13 -19.73 -0.71
N PHE A 225 4.02 -20.32 -0.26
CA PHE A 225 3.43 -21.49 -0.91
C PHE A 225 2.86 -21.16 -2.29
N VAL A 226 2.26 -19.98 -2.44
CA VAL A 226 1.78 -19.48 -3.74
C VAL A 226 2.95 -19.26 -4.68
N LEU A 227 4.03 -18.62 -4.21
CA LEU A 227 5.26 -18.43 -4.98
C LEU A 227 5.91 -19.76 -5.38
N LEU A 228 6.07 -20.67 -4.42
CA LEU A 228 6.64 -22.00 -4.64
C LEU A 228 5.87 -22.76 -5.71
N SER A 229 4.53 -22.60 -5.73
CA SER A 229 3.70 -23.23 -6.74
C SER A 229 4.20 -22.93 -8.15
N PHE A 230 4.71 -21.74 -8.47
CA PHE A 230 5.21 -21.42 -9.81
C PHE A 230 6.44 -22.23 -10.23
N PHE A 231 7.21 -22.74 -9.28
CA PHE A 231 8.47 -23.45 -9.53
C PHE A 231 8.34 -24.97 -9.49
N VAL A 232 7.30 -25.51 -8.86
CA VAL A 232 7.10 -26.95 -8.71
C VAL A 232 5.78 -27.43 -9.32
N ASN A 233 5.69 -28.72 -9.60
CA ASN A 233 4.43 -29.32 -10.05
C ASN A 233 3.45 -29.50 -8.87
N LYS A 234 2.17 -29.67 -9.19
CA LYS A 234 1.09 -29.77 -8.19
C LYS A 234 1.30 -30.93 -7.21
N PHE A 235 1.86 -32.05 -7.66
CA PHE A 235 2.12 -33.22 -6.80
C PHE A 235 3.16 -32.90 -5.73
N ILE A 236 4.34 -32.41 -6.13
CA ILE A 236 5.42 -32.03 -5.20
C ILE A 236 4.92 -30.95 -4.23
N LEU A 237 4.17 -29.96 -4.72
CA LEU A 237 3.60 -28.92 -3.88
C LEU A 237 2.68 -29.49 -2.79
N LEU A 238 1.75 -30.37 -3.17
CA LEU A 238 0.83 -31.02 -2.22
C LEU A 238 1.57 -31.90 -1.23
N THR A 239 2.60 -32.64 -1.66
CA THR A 239 3.44 -33.43 -0.75
C THR A 239 4.14 -32.54 0.28
N LEU A 240 4.76 -31.43 -0.16
CA LEU A 240 5.45 -30.50 0.74
C LEU A 240 4.50 -29.85 1.74
N ILE A 241 3.37 -29.30 1.26
CA ILE A 241 2.36 -28.70 2.14
C ILE A 241 1.79 -29.77 3.09
N GLY A 242 1.55 -30.99 2.61
CA GLY A 242 1.03 -32.10 3.39
C GLY A 242 1.96 -32.54 4.52
N ILE A 243 3.27 -32.60 4.26
CA ILE A 243 4.28 -32.89 5.30
C ILE A 243 4.26 -31.81 6.38
N VAL A 244 4.29 -30.53 5.99
CA VAL A 244 4.25 -29.41 6.94
C VAL A 244 2.95 -29.43 7.74
N LEU A 245 1.81 -29.64 7.07
CA LEU A 245 0.50 -29.77 7.71
C LEU A 245 0.48 -30.92 8.73
N LEU A 246 1.02 -32.09 8.38
CA LEU A 246 1.07 -33.25 9.26
C LEU A 246 1.88 -32.95 10.53
N ILE A 247 3.04 -32.29 10.39
CA ILE A 247 3.87 -31.89 11.53
C ILE A 247 3.08 -30.96 12.47
N PHE A 248 2.45 -29.92 11.93
CA PHE A 248 1.65 -28.97 12.71
C PHE A 248 0.41 -29.62 13.34
N PHE A 249 -0.22 -30.55 12.62
CA PHE A 249 -1.38 -31.30 13.12
C PHE A 249 -1.00 -32.22 14.28
N ILE A 250 0.10 -32.99 14.16
CA ILE A 250 0.62 -33.82 15.25
C ILE A 250 0.96 -32.95 16.46
N PHE A 251 1.62 -31.80 16.23
CA PHE A 251 1.92 -30.85 17.29
C PHE A 251 0.64 -30.36 18.01
N ASP A 252 -0.39 -29.95 17.26
CA ASP A 252 -1.67 -29.55 17.83
C ASP A 252 -2.35 -30.70 18.58
N LEU A 253 -2.29 -31.94 18.10
CA LEU A 253 -2.83 -33.10 18.82
C LEU A 253 -2.12 -33.29 20.17
N VAL A 254 -0.78 -33.31 20.17
CA VAL A 254 0.01 -33.43 21.42
C VAL A 254 -0.37 -32.32 22.40
N ARG A 255 -0.49 -31.07 21.90
CA ARG A 255 -0.90 -29.93 22.71
C ARG A 255 -2.30 -30.10 23.29
N ILE A 256 -3.27 -30.55 22.48
CA ILE A 256 -4.67 -30.72 22.91
C ILE A 256 -4.81 -31.84 23.95
N PHE A 257 -4.08 -32.95 23.78
CA PHE A 257 -4.16 -34.10 24.68
C PHE A 257 -3.36 -33.93 25.98
N HIS A 258 -2.29 -33.12 25.97
CA HIS A 258 -1.45 -32.90 27.16
C HIS A 258 -1.59 -31.49 27.71
N GLU A 259 -2.38 -31.34 28.77
CA GLU A 259 -2.66 -30.05 29.42
C GLU A 259 -1.41 -29.30 29.90
N GLN A 260 -0.37 -30.02 30.35
CA GLN A 260 0.90 -29.41 30.76
C GLN A 260 1.63 -28.76 29.57
N ILE A 261 1.58 -29.40 28.40
CA ILE A 261 2.19 -28.88 27.17
C ILE A 261 1.40 -27.68 26.66
N ASP A 262 0.06 -27.73 26.67
CA ASP A 262 -0.79 -26.58 26.31
C ASP A 262 -0.52 -25.38 27.23
N LYS A 263 -0.44 -25.62 28.54
CA LYS A 263 -0.11 -24.57 29.53
C LYS A 263 1.28 -23.99 29.31
N PHE A 264 2.30 -24.82 29.05
CA PHE A 264 3.66 -24.37 28.76
C PHE A 264 3.69 -23.45 27.52
N PHE A 265 3.03 -23.85 26.43
CA PHE A 265 3.03 -23.04 25.20
C PHE A 265 2.18 -21.77 25.29
N ILE A 266 1.08 -21.78 26.05
CA ILE A 266 0.17 -20.62 26.17
C ILE A 266 0.64 -19.64 27.25
N LYS A 267 1.25 -20.13 28.34
CA LYS A 267 1.60 -19.32 29.52
C LYS A 267 3.09 -19.01 29.59
N ASP A 268 3.95 -20.01 29.49
CA ASP A 268 5.39 -19.86 29.75
C ASP A 268 6.17 -19.41 28.50
N MET A 269 5.76 -19.87 27.32
CA MET A 269 6.32 -19.41 26.02
C MET A 269 5.72 -18.09 25.53
N ARG A 270 4.70 -17.54 26.21
CA ARG A 270 4.02 -16.30 25.81
C ARG A 270 4.96 -15.10 25.76
N GLU A 271 5.98 -15.08 26.62
CA GLU A 271 6.96 -13.99 26.70
C GLU A 271 8.03 -14.07 25.59
N ILE A 272 8.21 -15.23 24.95
CA ILE A 272 9.30 -15.48 23.99
C ILE A 272 8.76 -15.66 22.56
N PHE A 273 7.62 -16.34 22.38
CA PHE A 273 6.99 -16.59 21.09
C PHE A 273 5.45 -16.54 21.19
N ILE A 274 4.84 -15.43 20.78
CA ILE A 274 3.38 -15.25 20.70
C ILE A 274 2.82 -16.06 19.51
N ILE A 275 2.82 -17.38 19.60
CA ILE A 275 2.32 -18.27 18.53
C ILE A 275 0.83 -18.58 18.75
N PHE A 276 0.40 -18.88 19.99
CA PHE A 276 -0.98 -19.33 20.29
C PHE A 276 -1.81 -18.28 21.05
N LYS A 277 -3.11 -18.19 20.75
CA LYS A 277 -4.06 -17.34 21.49
C LYS A 277 -4.63 -18.09 22.69
N GLU A 278 -5.03 -17.38 23.75
CA GLU A 278 -5.83 -17.95 24.84
C GLU A 278 -7.14 -18.60 24.34
N LYS A 279 -7.71 -18.07 23.24
CA LYS A 279 -8.89 -18.67 22.57
C LYS A 279 -8.60 -19.96 21.79
N GLU A 280 -7.32 -20.31 21.59
CA GLU A 280 -6.85 -21.53 20.91
C GLU A 280 -6.45 -22.63 21.92
N THR A 281 -6.71 -22.44 23.22
CA THR A 281 -6.54 -23.46 24.28
C THR A 281 -7.36 -24.70 23.95
N ARG A 282 -6.73 -25.87 23.92
CA ARG A 282 -7.35 -27.16 23.54
C ARG A 282 -8.14 -27.16 22.22
N ARG A 283 -7.79 -26.28 21.27
CA ARG A 283 -8.37 -26.23 19.92
C ARG A 283 -7.26 -26.30 18.88
N ILE A 284 -7.60 -26.81 17.70
CA ILE A 284 -6.69 -26.77 16.54
C ILE A 284 -6.31 -25.31 16.28
N SER A 285 -5.02 -25.08 16.03
CA SER A 285 -4.51 -23.74 15.80
C SER A 285 -4.93 -23.19 14.45
N SER A 286 -5.05 -21.87 14.37
CA SER A 286 -5.32 -21.18 13.10
C SER A 286 -4.20 -21.36 12.06
N MET A 287 -2.97 -21.69 12.49
CA MET A 287 -1.88 -22.06 11.56
C MET A 287 -2.14 -23.41 10.89
N THR A 288 -2.57 -24.42 11.66
CA THR A 288 -2.94 -25.74 11.12
C THR A 288 -4.14 -25.63 10.19
N ILE A 289 -5.15 -24.82 10.55
CA ILE A 289 -6.31 -24.57 9.67
C ILE A 289 -5.87 -23.86 8.39
N PHE A 290 -4.98 -22.87 8.46
CA PHE A 290 -4.42 -22.20 7.29
C PHE A 290 -3.66 -23.18 6.38
N LEU A 291 -2.80 -24.04 6.93
CA LEU A 291 -2.08 -25.06 6.15
C LEU A 291 -3.03 -26.08 5.51
N LEU A 292 -4.07 -26.50 6.24
CA LEU A 292 -5.14 -27.35 5.71
C LEU A 292 -5.86 -26.66 4.56
N SER A 293 -6.15 -25.38 4.71
CA SER A 293 -6.76 -24.54 3.68
C SER A 293 -5.87 -24.42 2.44
N CYS A 294 -4.56 -24.23 2.58
CA CYS A 294 -3.61 -24.28 1.47
C CYS A 294 -3.65 -25.63 0.75
N PHE A 295 -3.56 -26.73 1.51
CA PHE A 295 -3.59 -28.08 0.97
C PHE A 295 -4.88 -28.35 0.19
N LEU A 296 -6.04 -28.08 0.80
CA LEU A 296 -7.34 -28.27 0.18
C LEU A 296 -7.54 -27.38 -1.05
N SER A 297 -7.11 -26.11 -0.99
CA SER A 297 -7.20 -25.20 -2.13
C SER A 297 -6.44 -25.73 -3.34
N PHE A 298 -5.19 -26.17 -3.14
CA PHE A 298 -4.41 -26.76 -4.22
C PHE A 298 -4.93 -28.13 -4.64
N LEU A 299 -5.51 -28.93 -3.74
CA LEU A 299 -6.07 -30.23 -4.05
C LEU A 299 -7.30 -30.09 -4.96
N ILE A 300 -8.28 -29.30 -4.52
CA ILE A 300 -9.61 -29.17 -5.12
C ILE A 300 -9.58 -28.33 -6.40
N PHE A 301 -8.85 -27.21 -6.41
CA PHE A 301 -8.88 -26.27 -7.52
C PHE A 301 -7.72 -26.47 -8.51
N GLU A 302 -7.90 -25.90 -9.71
CA GLU A 302 -6.78 -25.69 -10.63
C GLU A 302 -5.73 -24.80 -9.96
N LYS A 303 -4.45 -25.07 -10.25
CA LYS A 303 -3.30 -24.39 -9.60
C LYS A 303 -3.44 -22.87 -9.59
N ASN A 304 -3.84 -22.27 -10.72
CA ASN A 304 -4.00 -20.82 -10.82
C ASN A 304 -5.10 -20.31 -9.88
N ILE A 305 -6.26 -20.98 -9.85
CA ILE A 305 -7.40 -20.60 -9.01
C ILE A 305 -7.05 -20.72 -7.52
N ALA A 306 -6.34 -21.79 -7.14
CA ALA A 306 -5.82 -21.96 -5.78
C ALA A 306 -4.87 -20.82 -5.36
N CYS A 307 -4.01 -20.36 -6.28
CA CYS A 307 -3.14 -19.22 -6.01
C CYS A 307 -3.95 -17.95 -5.70
N TYR A 308 -4.98 -17.67 -6.49
CA TYR A 308 -5.85 -16.51 -6.27
C TYR A 308 -6.61 -16.58 -4.94
N SER A 309 -7.24 -17.72 -4.65
CA SER A 309 -8.04 -17.87 -3.45
C SER A 309 -7.20 -17.73 -2.17
N LEU A 310 -5.98 -18.27 -2.17
CA LEU A 310 -5.03 -18.10 -1.08
C LEU A 310 -4.47 -16.67 -1.01
N THR A 311 -4.26 -16.00 -2.14
CA THR A 311 -3.86 -14.59 -2.18
C THR A 311 -4.92 -13.71 -1.52
N PHE A 312 -6.20 -13.96 -1.79
CA PHE A 312 -7.31 -13.24 -1.17
C PHE A 312 -7.36 -13.45 0.34
N LEU A 313 -7.17 -14.69 0.80
CA LEU A 313 -7.08 -14.97 2.24
C LEU A 313 -5.91 -14.22 2.90
N ILE A 314 -4.71 -14.35 2.34
CA ILE A 314 -3.48 -13.84 2.97
C ILE A 314 -3.50 -12.31 3.06
N PHE A 315 -3.72 -11.63 1.93
CA PHE A 315 -3.65 -10.18 1.86
C PHE A 315 -4.96 -9.51 2.26
N GLY A 316 -6.10 -10.13 1.98
CA GLY A 316 -7.39 -9.64 2.47
C GLY A 316 -7.41 -9.59 3.99
N ASP A 317 -7.09 -10.68 4.67
CA ASP A 317 -7.11 -10.73 6.14
C ASP A 317 -6.00 -9.84 6.76
N PHE A 318 -4.83 -9.69 6.10
CA PHE A 318 -3.81 -8.72 6.52
C PHE A 318 -4.35 -7.28 6.52
N PHE A 319 -4.98 -6.84 5.43
CA PHE A 319 -5.57 -5.51 5.32
C PHE A 319 -6.75 -5.32 6.28
N ALA A 320 -7.63 -6.33 6.38
CA ALA A 320 -8.80 -6.31 7.24
C ALA A 320 -8.41 -6.05 8.71
N LYS A 321 -7.36 -6.71 9.19
CA LYS A 321 -6.86 -6.52 10.56
C LYS A 321 -6.29 -5.13 10.78
N ILE A 322 -5.43 -4.65 9.88
CA ILE A 322 -4.79 -3.33 10.04
C ILE A 322 -5.84 -2.22 10.04
N PHE A 323 -6.69 -2.18 9.03
CA PHE A 323 -7.68 -1.11 8.89
C PHE A 323 -8.87 -1.30 9.84
N GLY A 324 -9.26 -2.54 10.13
CA GLY A 324 -10.33 -2.84 11.09
C GLY A 324 -9.98 -2.39 12.50
N LEU A 325 -8.71 -2.50 12.91
CA LEU A 325 -8.27 -2.04 14.23
C LEU A 325 -7.99 -0.54 14.27
N ALA A 326 -7.38 0.02 13.24
CA ALA A 326 -7.03 1.44 13.22
C ALA A 326 -8.22 2.35 12.89
N TYR A 327 -9.22 1.87 12.15
CA TYR A 327 -10.32 2.67 11.60
C TYR A 327 -11.70 2.03 11.70
N GLY A 328 -11.86 0.88 12.35
CA GLY A 328 -13.15 0.21 12.48
C GLY A 328 -14.14 1.03 13.30
N ARG A 329 -15.17 1.56 12.65
CA ARG A 329 -16.22 2.38 13.28
C ARG A 329 -17.56 1.67 13.25
N HIS A 330 -17.88 1.04 12.13
CA HIS A 330 -19.19 0.43 11.92
C HIS A 330 -19.07 -1.09 12.06
N ARG A 331 -19.82 -1.66 13.01
CA ARG A 331 -19.86 -3.11 13.22
C ARG A 331 -20.65 -3.79 12.12
N LEU A 332 -20.12 -4.91 11.64
CA LEU A 332 -20.80 -5.81 10.72
C LEU A 332 -20.57 -7.24 11.25
N PHE A 333 -21.63 -7.84 11.82
CA PHE A 333 -21.52 -9.06 12.63
C PHE A 333 -20.42 -8.92 13.71
N ASN A 334 -19.46 -9.85 13.72
CA ASN A 334 -18.33 -9.87 14.65
C ASN A 334 -17.10 -9.07 14.16
N LYS A 335 -17.19 -8.46 12.97
CA LYS A 335 -16.11 -7.70 12.32
C LYS A 335 -16.53 -6.24 12.13
N THR A 336 -15.83 -5.50 11.28
CA THR A 336 -16.11 -4.09 10.98
C THR A 336 -16.25 -3.89 9.47
N TRP A 337 -17.14 -2.98 9.07
CA TRP A 337 -17.34 -2.60 7.68
C TRP A 337 -16.04 -2.12 7.03
N GLU A 338 -15.27 -1.29 7.74
CA GLU A 338 -13.97 -0.81 7.26
C GLU A 338 -12.95 -1.95 7.10
N GLY A 339 -12.98 -2.94 7.99
CA GLY A 339 -12.17 -4.15 7.88
C GLY A 339 -12.54 -4.98 6.65
N THR A 340 -13.82 -5.20 6.40
CA THR A 340 -14.30 -5.95 5.22
C THR A 340 -13.98 -5.22 3.90
N LEU A 341 -14.12 -3.89 3.85
CA LEU A 341 -13.69 -3.11 2.69
C LEU A 341 -12.17 -3.19 2.46
N ALA A 342 -11.38 -3.18 3.54
CA ALA A 342 -9.94 -3.37 3.45
C ALA A 342 -9.59 -4.81 3.01
N HIS A 343 -10.36 -5.82 3.44
CA HIS A 343 -10.21 -7.20 2.96
C HIS A 343 -10.39 -7.29 1.45
N PHE A 344 -11.49 -6.74 0.95
CA PHE A 344 -11.78 -6.65 -0.48
C PHE A 344 -10.63 -5.95 -1.22
N LEU A 345 -10.17 -4.82 -0.70
CA LEU A 345 -9.10 -4.03 -1.32
C LEU A 345 -7.78 -4.81 -1.39
N GLY A 346 -7.34 -5.42 -0.28
CA GLY A 346 -6.13 -6.23 -0.25
C GLY A 346 -6.21 -7.41 -1.22
N SER A 347 -7.37 -8.08 -1.27
CA SER A 347 -7.63 -9.17 -2.21
C SER A 347 -7.56 -8.72 -3.67
N LEU A 348 -8.18 -7.58 -4.00
CA LEU A 348 -8.20 -7.02 -5.35
C LEU A 348 -6.80 -6.59 -5.81
N ILE A 349 -6.07 -5.84 -4.97
CA ILE A 349 -4.72 -5.36 -5.31
C ILE A 349 -3.81 -6.55 -5.60
N PHE A 350 -3.65 -7.47 -4.64
CA PHE A 350 -2.67 -8.56 -4.79
C PHE A 350 -3.13 -9.61 -5.81
N GLY A 351 -4.43 -9.84 -5.96
CA GLY A 351 -4.96 -10.63 -7.07
C GLY A 351 -4.65 -10.00 -8.43
N TYR A 352 -4.83 -8.68 -8.56
CA TYR A 352 -4.50 -7.98 -9.80
C TYR A 352 -3.00 -8.06 -10.12
N LEU A 353 -2.13 -7.90 -9.12
CA LEU A 353 -0.68 -8.05 -9.31
C LEU A 353 -0.31 -9.48 -9.72
N LEU A 354 -0.95 -10.49 -9.10
CA LEU A 354 -0.74 -11.90 -9.43
C LEU A 354 -1.15 -12.22 -10.88
N ALA A 355 -2.13 -11.52 -11.44
CA ALA A 355 -2.60 -11.71 -12.82
C ALA A 355 -1.55 -11.44 -13.88
N HIS A 356 -0.49 -10.70 -13.54
CA HIS A 356 0.65 -10.53 -14.43
C HIS A 356 1.43 -11.84 -14.63
N TYR A 357 1.50 -12.70 -13.60
CA TYR A 357 2.26 -13.95 -13.61
C TYR A 357 1.38 -15.19 -13.82
N SER A 358 0.12 -15.16 -13.36
CA SER A 358 -0.87 -16.21 -13.53
C SER A 358 -2.14 -15.60 -14.12
N PRO A 359 -2.28 -15.51 -15.45
CA PRO A 359 -3.39 -14.78 -16.08
C PRO A 359 -4.77 -15.26 -15.62
N LEU A 360 -5.59 -14.31 -15.17
CA LEU A 360 -7.02 -14.51 -14.89
C LEU A 360 -7.79 -13.24 -15.32
N PRO A 361 -8.95 -13.36 -15.97
CA PRO A 361 -9.78 -12.21 -16.32
C PRO A 361 -10.06 -11.32 -15.11
N PHE A 362 -9.91 -10.01 -15.27
CA PHE A 362 -10.11 -9.02 -14.21
C PHE A 362 -11.45 -9.18 -13.48
N ILE A 363 -12.52 -9.48 -14.22
CA ILE A 363 -13.86 -9.69 -13.65
C ILE A 363 -13.89 -10.84 -12.63
N LEU A 364 -13.15 -11.91 -12.87
CA LEU A 364 -13.09 -13.05 -11.95
C LEU A 364 -12.26 -12.73 -10.71
N ILE A 365 -11.20 -11.91 -10.85
CA ILE A 365 -10.43 -11.40 -9.71
C ILE A 365 -11.33 -10.51 -8.84
N PHE A 366 -12.08 -9.61 -9.46
CA PHE A 366 -13.00 -8.70 -8.79
C PHE A 366 -14.11 -9.45 -8.03
N ILE A 367 -14.78 -10.40 -8.69
CA ILE A 367 -15.80 -11.25 -8.07
C ILE A 367 -15.19 -12.08 -6.93
N GLY A 368 -14.03 -12.70 -7.15
CA GLY A 368 -13.34 -13.49 -6.14
C GLY A 368 -12.96 -12.69 -4.90
N ALA A 369 -12.49 -11.45 -5.09
CA ALA A 369 -12.18 -10.53 -3.99
C ALA A 369 -13.43 -10.14 -3.17
N ILE A 370 -14.57 -9.90 -3.84
CA ILE A 370 -15.85 -9.63 -3.16
C ILE A 370 -16.29 -10.84 -2.34
N VAL A 371 -16.30 -12.02 -2.95
CA VAL A 371 -16.73 -13.26 -2.28
C VAL A 371 -15.80 -13.59 -1.12
N GLY A 372 -14.50 -13.36 -1.25
CA GLY A 372 -13.55 -13.51 -0.15
C GLY A 372 -13.86 -12.58 1.02
N ALA A 373 -14.15 -11.30 0.76
CA ALA A 373 -14.54 -10.35 1.80
C ALA A 373 -15.89 -10.70 2.46
N ILE A 374 -16.86 -11.19 1.69
CA ILE A 374 -18.15 -11.66 2.23
C ILE A 374 -17.93 -12.89 3.12
N ALA A 375 -17.13 -13.87 2.66
CA ALA A 375 -16.84 -15.08 3.42
C ALA A 375 -16.09 -14.80 4.73
N GLU A 376 -15.29 -13.74 4.80
CA GLU A 376 -14.59 -13.30 6.01
C GLU A 376 -15.53 -12.71 7.07
N VAL A 377 -16.56 -11.98 6.65
CA VAL A 377 -17.44 -11.25 7.58
C VAL A 377 -18.66 -12.06 8.02
N LEU A 378 -19.09 -13.04 7.21
CA LEU A 378 -20.25 -13.86 7.53
C LEU A 378 -19.99 -14.72 8.78
N PRO A 379 -20.97 -14.82 9.70
CA PRO A 379 -20.83 -15.56 10.96
C PRO A 379 -21.01 -17.07 10.75
N PHE A 380 -20.20 -17.68 9.88
CA PHE A 380 -20.19 -19.13 9.73
C PHE A 380 -19.59 -19.81 10.97
N ASN A 381 -20.02 -21.03 11.25
CA ASN A 381 -19.36 -21.91 12.24
C ASN A 381 -18.03 -22.50 11.72
N ILE A 382 -17.56 -22.03 10.55
CA ILE A 382 -16.33 -22.45 9.90
C ILE A 382 -15.32 -21.32 10.03
N ASP A 383 -14.07 -21.67 10.32
CA ASP A 383 -12.96 -20.72 10.43
C ASP A 383 -12.75 -19.93 9.12
N ASP A 384 -12.51 -18.62 9.25
CA ASP A 384 -12.33 -17.72 8.10
C ASP A 384 -11.10 -18.07 7.25
N ASN A 385 -10.08 -18.67 7.86
CA ASN A 385 -8.90 -19.16 7.14
C ASN A 385 -9.21 -20.35 6.23
N LEU A 386 -10.35 -21.03 6.42
CA LEU A 386 -10.83 -22.10 5.56
C LEU A 386 -11.93 -21.63 4.60
N SER A 387 -12.90 -20.84 5.09
CA SER A 387 -14.06 -20.43 4.29
C SER A 387 -13.65 -19.55 3.09
N VAL A 388 -12.82 -18.53 3.32
CA VAL A 388 -12.43 -17.52 2.31
C VAL A 388 -11.87 -18.15 1.03
N PRO A 389 -10.82 -19.00 1.07
CA PRO A 389 -10.24 -19.55 -0.14
C PRO A 389 -11.13 -20.63 -0.80
N ILE A 390 -11.93 -21.37 -0.02
CA ILE A 390 -12.85 -22.36 -0.58
C ILE A 390 -13.98 -21.67 -1.35
N PHE A 391 -14.64 -20.67 -0.74
CA PHE A 391 -15.74 -19.94 -1.41
C PHE A 391 -15.24 -19.12 -2.61
N SER A 392 -14.13 -18.40 -2.48
CA SER A 392 -13.58 -17.61 -3.58
C SER A 392 -13.01 -18.48 -4.71
N GLY A 393 -12.39 -19.63 -4.40
CA GLY A 393 -11.96 -20.59 -5.41
C GLY A 393 -13.13 -21.25 -6.14
N ALA A 394 -14.19 -21.61 -5.41
CA ALA A 394 -15.40 -22.21 -5.98
C ALA A 394 -16.12 -21.25 -6.94
N ILE A 395 -16.29 -19.98 -6.56
CA ILE A 395 -16.98 -19.01 -7.41
C ILE A 395 -16.19 -18.70 -8.69
N ILE A 396 -14.87 -18.55 -8.59
CA ILE A 396 -14.02 -18.36 -9.77
C ILE A 396 -14.11 -19.57 -10.70
N THR A 397 -14.03 -20.78 -10.15
CA THR A 397 -14.13 -22.03 -10.92
C THR A 397 -15.48 -22.13 -11.64
N PHE A 398 -16.57 -21.78 -10.95
CA PHE A 398 -17.92 -21.80 -11.50
C PHE A 398 -18.06 -20.86 -12.70
N PHE A 399 -17.70 -19.58 -12.55
CA PHE A 399 -17.81 -18.60 -13.64
C PHE A 399 -16.84 -18.88 -14.79
N LEU A 400 -15.64 -19.41 -14.49
CA LEU A 400 -14.69 -19.79 -15.55
C LEU A 400 -15.24 -20.92 -16.42
N LYS A 401 -15.94 -21.91 -15.82
CA LYS A 401 -16.58 -23.01 -16.56
C LYS A 401 -17.75 -22.53 -17.42
N ILE A 402 -18.56 -21.59 -16.93
CA ILE A 402 -19.66 -21.00 -17.71
C ILE A 402 -19.11 -20.25 -18.92
N ASN A 403 -18.10 -19.39 -18.72
CA ASN A 403 -17.55 -18.57 -19.80
C ASN A 403 -16.88 -19.41 -20.90
N ARG A 404 -16.28 -20.56 -20.54
CA ARG A 404 -15.76 -21.52 -21.54
C ARG A 404 -16.88 -22.18 -22.37
N LYS A 405 -18.05 -22.43 -21.78
CA LYS A 405 -19.20 -23.00 -22.50
C LYS A 405 -19.86 -22.02 -23.47
N SER A 406 -19.90 -20.72 -23.12
CA SER A 406 -20.46 -19.68 -24.00
C SER A 406 -19.59 -19.31 -25.20
N LEU A 407 -18.32 -19.75 -25.23
CA LEU A 407 -17.40 -19.57 -26.37
C LEU A 407 -17.43 -20.78 -27.33
N LEU A 408 -18.09 -21.87 -26.96
CA LEU A 408 -18.20 -23.12 -27.74
C LEU A 408 -19.61 -23.32 -28.35
N LEU A 409 -20.52 -22.38 -28.11
CA LEU A 409 -21.85 -22.24 -28.72
C LEU A 409 -21.83 -20.96 -29.56
#